data_AF-F9G2E2-F1
#
_entry.id   AF-F9G2E2-F1
#
_cell.length_a   1.000
_cell.length_b   1.000
_cell.length_c   1.000
_cell.angle_alpha   90.00
_cell.angle_beta   90.00
_cell.angle_gamma   90.00
#
_symmetry.space_group_name_H-M   'P 1'
#
loop_
_entity.id
_entity.type
_entity.pdbx_description
1 polymer ?
#
loop_
_entity_poly.entity_id
_entity_poly.type
_entity_poly.pdbx_seq_one_letter_code
_entity_poly.pdbx_strand_id
1 'polypeptide(L)'
;MCYKLGPPDPASVDKAPKDTYFTCRKLTKNLFYITEDDKWGENPFIYVRLYASTVVLIDTGCGGPHNSSDADFTSLRHFIEEYSVADNDSQPLNPGGAKNYTVICTHCHYDHIGGIMHFTESSTTSVVASSYDKDFIAGPDRLPTSSLCRFVGMNTPKYSVTVWAEDGQSITDSAGNDLGLVLYHAPGHTPDQLAIWDAQERFIFVGDTVYEHAPILFHPGPPNA
;
A
#
# COMPACT_ATOMS: atom_id res chain seq x y z
N MET A 1 39.41 -0.47 47.59
CA MET A 1 39.68 -0.25 46.15
C MET A 1 38.36 0.03 45.47
N CYS A 2 38.13 1.27 45.05
CA CYS A 2 36.96 1.65 44.26
C CYS A 2 37.28 1.45 42.78
N TYR A 3 36.52 0.62 42.08
CA TYR A 3 36.55 0.58 40.62
C TYR A 3 35.57 1.64 40.09
N LYS A 4 36.10 2.69 39.45
CA LYS A 4 35.30 3.60 38.62
C LYS A 4 35.01 2.89 37.30
N LEU A 5 33.74 2.65 37.01
CA LEU A 5 33.27 2.30 35.67
C LEU A 5 33.34 3.57 34.81
N GLY A 6 34.05 3.50 33.68
CA GLY A 6 34.03 4.56 32.67
C GLY A 6 32.67 4.64 31.97
N PRO A 7 32.38 5.74 31.25
CA PRO A 7 31.16 5.80 30.44
C PRO A 7 31.20 4.70 29.36
N PRO A 8 30.05 4.08 29.01
CA PRO A 8 30.00 3.10 27.95
C PRO A 8 30.37 3.73 26.60
N ASP A 9 31.06 2.94 25.78
CA ASP A 9 31.45 3.25 24.40
C ASP A 9 30.19 3.48 23.52
N PRO A 10 30.06 4.59 22.80
CA PRO A 10 28.86 4.90 22.00
C PRO A 10 28.78 4.16 20.65
N ALA A 11 29.56 3.11 20.41
CA ALA A 11 29.51 2.36 19.15
C ALA A 11 29.32 0.85 19.37
N SER A 12 28.07 0.41 19.31
CA SER A 12 27.61 -0.87 18.70
C SER A 12 26.18 -1.15 19.14
N VAL A 13 25.21 -0.49 18.50
CA VAL A 13 23.88 -1.09 18.40
C VAL A 13 23.93 -1.96 17.15
N ASP A 14 24.38 -3.21 17.32
CA ASP A 14 24.22 -4.22 16.28
C ASP A 14 22.72 -4.40 16.06
N LYS A 15 22.18 -3.74 15.02
CA LYS A 15 20.84 -3.99 14.50
C LYS A 15 20.84 -5.45 14.05
N ALA A 16 19.99 -6.27 14.67
CA ALA A 16 19.75 -7.62 14.17
C ALA A 16 19.41 -7.56 12.65
N PRO A 17 19.85 -8.53 11.83
CA PRO A 17 19.47 -8.57 10.43
C PRO A 17 17.96 -8.45 10.30
N LYS A 18 17.49 -7.54 9.44
CA LYS A 18 16.07 -7.34 9.19
C LYS A 18 15.63 -8.36 8.14
N ASP A 19 14.93 -9.41 8.55
CA ASP A 19 14.35 -10.41 7.63
C ASP A 19 13.36 -9.78 6.63
N THR A 20 12.86 -8.57 6.92
CA THR A 20 11.95 -7.81 6.07
C THR A 20 12.08 -6.31 6.32
N TYR A 21 11.72 -5.49 5.33
CA TYR A 21 11.54 -4.04 5.49
C TYR A 21 10.08 -3.64 5.72
N PHE A 22 9.17 -4.61 5.82
CA PHE A 22 7.79 -4.35 6.19
C PHE A 22 7.62 -4.49 7.71
N THR A 23 6.79 -3.63 8.30
CA THR A 23 6.23 -3.91 9.63
C THR A 23 4.74 -4.13 9.50
N CYS A 24 4.15 -4.99 10.33
CA CYS A 24 2.72 -5.27 10.29
C CYS A 24 2.15 -5.20 11.70
N ARG A 25 1.01 -4.52 11.83
CA ARG A 25 0.24 -4.42 13.07
C ARG A 25 -1.21 -4.79 12.80
N LYS A 26 -1.79 -5.57 13.70
CA LYS A 26 -3.22 -5.86 13.68
C LYS A 26 -4.03 -4.67 14.19
N LEU A 27 -5.02 -4.24 13.41
CA LEU A 27 -5.96 -3.18 13.81
C LEU A 27 -7.24 -3.78 14.40
N THR A 28 -7.76 -4.82 13.75
CA THR A 28 -8.94 -5.58 14.20
C THR A 28 -8.73 -7.07 13.89
N LYS A 29 -9.76 -7.92 14.09
CA LYS A 29 -9.65 -9.35 13.80
C LYS A 29 -9.20 -9.63 12.36
N ASN A 30 -9.68 -8.85 11.40
CA ASN A 30 -9.57 -9.10 9.97
C ASN A 30 -9.02 -7.87 9.21
N LEU A 31 -8.45 -6.89 9.90
CA LEU A 31 -7.83 -5.70 9.33
C LEU A 31 -6.43 -5.49 9.91
N PHE A 32 -5.46 -5.34 9.04
CA PHE A 32 -4.06 -5.14 9.36
C PHE A 32 -3.53 -3.91 8.65
N TYR A 33 -2.47 -3.36 9.22
CA TYR A 33 -1.79 -2.18 8.73
C TYR A 33 -0.31 -2.51 8.59
N ILE A 34 0.23 -2.26 7.42
CA ILE A 34 1.61 -2.51 7.04
C ILE A 34 2.29 -1.17 6.74
N THR A 35 3.54 -1.02 7.20
CA THR A 35 4.43 0.06 6.76
C THR A 35 5.61 -0.52 6.00
N GLU A 36 6.19 0.30 5.13
CA GLU A 36 7.41 0.00 4.39
C GLU A 36 8.57 0.89 4.88
N ASP A 37 9.72 0.30 5.17
CA ASP A 37 10.99 1.03 5.36
C ASP A 37 11.62 1.29 3.99
N ASP A 38 11.10 2.32 3.31
CA ASP A 38 11.46 2.70 1.94
C ASP A 38 12.64 3.70 1.89
N LYS A 39 13.30 3.83 0.72
CA LYS A 39 14.44 4.79 0.56
C LYS A 39 14.07 6.26 0.51
N TRP A 40 12.82 6.57 0.18
CA TRP A 40 12.35 7.94 0.02
C TRP A 40 11.88 8.52 1.36
N GLY A 41 11.68 7.68 2.38
CA GLY A 41 11.21 8.08 3.70
C GLY A 41 9.72 8.44 3.70
N GLU A 42 8.95 7.93 2.74
CA GLU A 42 7.52 8.18 2.62
C GLU A 42 6.73 7.47 3.73
N ASN A 43 7.21 6.31 4.20
CA ASN A 43 6.55 5.48 5.21
C ASN A 43 5.08 5.20 4.85
N PRO A 44 4.79 4.67 3.65
CA PRO A 44 3.43 4.56 3.15
C PRO A 44 2.57 3.62 4.00
N PHE A 45 1.28 3.95 4.09
CA PHE A 45 0.29 3.17 4.83
C PHE A 45 -0.37 2.17 3.90
N ILE A 46 -0.11 0.89 4.11
CA ILE A 46 -0.71 -0.21 3.35
C ILE A 46 -1.70 -0.93 4.26
N TYR A 47 -2.94 -1.10 3.82
CA TYR A 47 -3.94 -1.83 4.62
C TYR A 47 -4.29 -3.17 4.02
N VAL A 48 -4.38 -4.21 4.86
CA VAL A 48 -4.75 -5.57 4.46
C VAL A 48 -6.04 -5.97 5.16
N ARG A 49 -7.07 -6.21 4.36
CA ARG A 49 -8.40 -6.61 4.81
C ARG A 49 -8.68 -8.04 4.37
N LEU A 50 -8.88 -8.94 5.33
CA LEU A 50 -9.03 -10.37 5.10
C LEU A 50 -10.49 -10.79 4.92
N TYR A 51 -10.80 -11.38 3.77
CA TYR A 51 -12.09 -12.03 3.50
C TYR A 51 -11.92 -13.54 3.39
N ALA A 52 -13.04 -14.27 3.29
CA ALA A 52 -13.01 -15.72 3.10
C ALA A 52 -12.41 -16.12 1.73
N SER A 53 -12.75 -15.37 0.68
CA SER A 53 -12.44 -15.63 -0.73
C SER A 53 -11.28 -14.82 -1.30
N THR A 54 -10.97 -13.67 -0.71
CA THR A 54 -9.95 -12.73 -1.22
C THR A 54 -9.20 -12.03 -0.08
N VAL A 55 -8.06 -11.45 -0.40
CA VAL A 55 -7.36 -10.45 0.40
C VAL A 55 -7.48 -9.11 -0.31
N VAL A 56 -8.09 -8.14 0.37
CA VAL A 56 -8.13 -6.77 -0.13
C VAL A 56 -6.88 -6.04 0.36
N LEU A 57 -6.16 -5.43 -0.57
CA LEU A 57 -5.09 -4.49 -0.30
C LEU A 57 -5.58 -3.09 -0.64
N ILE A 58 -5.35 -2.15 0.27
CA ILE A 58 -5.51 -0.73 0.00
C ILE A 58 -4.10 -0.17 -0.05
N ASP A 59 -3.70 0.23 -1.26
CA ASP A 59 -2.35 0.60 -1.67
C ASP A 59 -1.31 -0.53 -1.50
N THR A 60 -0.09 -0.29 -1.99
CA THR A 60 0.98 -1.29 -2.15
C THR A 60 2.37 -0.78 -1.80
N GLY A 61 2.49 0.45 -1.31
CA GLY A 61 3.76 1.04 -0.91
C GLY A 61 4.62 1.50 -2.09
N CYS A 62 5.88 1.78 -1.80
CA CYS A 62 6.92 2.20 -2.73
C CYS A 62 7.53 1.03 -3.53
N GLY A 63 7.28 -0.22 -3.12
CA GLY A 63 7.57 -1.41 -3.92
C GLY A 63 9.01 -1.90 -3.88
N GLY A 64 9.75 -1.65 -2.81
CA GLY A 64 11.10 -2.18 -2.66
C GLY A 64 12.00 -1.40 -1.71
N PRO A 65 13.01 -2.06 -1.12
CA PRO A 65 13.78 -1.51 -0.01
C PRO A 65 14.75 -0.41 -0.41
N HIS A 66 15.25 0.29 0.61
CA HIS A 66 16.30 1.29 0.48
C HIS A 66 17.63 0.75 -0.06
N ASN A 67 18.01 -0.48 0.32
CA ASN A 67 19.20 -1.20 -0.14
C ASN A 67 18.85 -2.68 -0.24
N SER A 68 19.21 -3.32 -1.36
CA SER A 68 18.81 -4.70 -1.68
C SER A 68 19.67 -5.78 -1.00
N SER A 69 20.45 -5.47 0.04
CA SER A 69 21.58 -6.34 0.39
C SER A 69 21.32 -7.44 1.43
N ASP A 70 20.29 -7.41 2.28
CA ASP A 70 20.25 -8.35 3.43
C ASP A 70 18.86 -8.83 3.90
N ALA A 71 17.76 -8.51 3.19
CA ALA A 71 16.41 -8.92 3.61
C ALA A 71 15.85 -10.07 2.75
N ASP A 72 15.26 -11.09 3.38
CA ASP A 72 14.66 -12.24 2.71
C ASP A 72 13.31 -11.89 2.05
N PHE A 73 12.53 -11.00 2.68
CA PHE A 73 11.22 -10.57 2.17
C PHE A 73 11.31 -9.20 1.51
N THR A 74 11.55 -9.20 0.19
CA THR A 74 11.59 -7.98 -0.64
C THR A 74 10.39 -7.75 -1.55
N SER A 75 9.34 -8.53 -1.35
CA SER A 75 8.07 -8.39 -2.04
C SER A 75 6.98 -8.29 -1.00
N LEU A 76 6.10 -7.29 -1.14
CA LEU A 76 4.92 -7.16 -0.28
C LEU A 76 4.08 -8.43 -0.33
N ARG A 77 4.00 -9.08 -1.50
CA ARG A 77 3.27 -10.34 -1.67
C ARG A 77 3.91 -11.47 -0.87
N HIS A 78 5.22 -11.67 -1.00
CA HIS A 78 5.92 -12.72 -0.23
C HIS A 78 5.80 -12.47 1.28
N PHE A 79 5.88 -11.19 1.71
CA PHE A 79 5.63 -10.83 3.10
C PHE A 79 4.22 -11.26 3.55
N ILE A 80 3.18 -10.94 2.79
CA ILE A 80 1.80 -11.32 3.11
C ILE A 80 1.61 -12.86 3.12
N GLU A 81 2.29 -13.58 2.23
CA GLU A 81 2.05 -15.01 2.00
C GLU A 81 2.86 -15.94 2.90
N GLU A 82 4.01 -15.49 3.39
CA GLU A 82 4.98 -16.35 4.06
C GLU A 82 5.49 -15.79 5.40
N TYR A 83 5.46 -14.47 5.61
CA TYR A 83 5.98 -13.88 6.84
C TYR A 83 5.11 -14.21 8.05
N SER A 84 5.75 -14.64 9.14
CA SER A 84 5.06 -14.94 10.39
C SER A 84 4.71 -13.65 11.14
N VAL A 85 3.48 -13.16 10.98
CA VAL A 85 3.00 -11.96 11.68
C VAL A 85 2.64 -12.31 13.12
N ALA A 86 3.41 -11.81 14.08
CA ALA A 86 3.23 -12.10 15.51
C ALA A 86 1.80 -11.80 16.00
N ASP A 87 1.21 -10.68 15.58
CA ASP A 87 -0.16 -10.28 15.93
C ASP A 87 -1.26 -11.14 15.27
N ASN A 88 -0.87 -12.06 14.38
CA ASN A 88 -1.75 -12.99 13.69
C ASN A 88 -1.45 -14.45 14.07
N ASP A 89 -1.23 -14.70 15.36
CA ASP A 89 -0.89 -16.04 15.88
C ASP A 89 0.37 -16.65 15.21
N SER A 90 1.31 -15.77 14.86
CA SER A 90 2.51 -16.11 14.08
C SER A 90 2.21 -16.81 12.75
N GLN A 91 1.05 -16.53 12.15
CA GLN A 91 0.67 -17.01 10.82
C GLN A 91 0.81 -15.89 9.77
N PRO A 92 1.15 -16.24 8.52
CA PRO A 92 1.01 -15.31 7.39
C PRO A 92 -0.42 -14.83 7.21
N LEU A 93 -0.59 -13.67 6.58
CA LEU A 93 -1.90 -13.08 6.31
C LEU A 93 -2.64 -13.82 5.18
N ASN A 94 -1.89 -14.39 4.22
CA ASN A 94 -2.42 -15.23 3.15
C ASN A 94 -1.53 -16.46 2.89
N PRO A 95 -1.49 -17.45 3.80
CA PRO A 95 -0.53 -18.55 3.75
C PRO A 95 -0.46 -19.23 2.38
N GLY A 96 0.72 -19.17 1.75
CA GLY A 96 0.98 -19.76 0.42
C GLY A 96 0.16 -19.17 -0.72
N GLY A 97 -0.37 -17.95 -0.58
CA GLY A 97 -1.18 -17.30 -1.61
C GLY A 97 -2.52 -17.98 -1.84
N ALA A 98 -3.09 -18.61 -0.81
CA ALA A 98 -4.32 -19.43 -0.92
C ALA A 98 -5.56 -18.65 -1.39
N LYS A 99 -5.59 -17.34 -1.18
CA LYS A 99 -6.67 -16.44 -1.62
C LYS A 99 -6.19 -15.50 -2.72
N ASN A 100 -7.11 -15.13 -3.61
CA ASN A 100 -6.88 -14.10 -4.62
C ASN A 100 -6.71 -12.72 -3.97
N TYR A 101 -6.27 -11.74 -4.78
CA TYR A 101 -6.11 -10.36 -4.34
C TYR A 101 -7.09 -9.41 -5.02
N THR A 102 -7.55 -8.42 -4.26
CA THR A 102 -8.21 -7.22 -4.75
C THR A 102 -7.39 -6.02 -4.29
N VAL A 103 -6.62 -5.42 -5.20
CA VAL A 103 -5.79 -4.25 -4.91
C VAL A 103 -6.59 -3.00 -5.25
N ILE A 104 -6.86 -2.16 -4.27
CA ILE A 104 -7.55 -0.88 -4.42
C ILE A 104 -6.50 0.21 -4.27
N CYS A 105 -6.28 1.00 -5.33
CA CYS A 105 -5.41 2.16 -5.28
C CYS A 105 -6.24 3.35 -4.76
N THR A 106 -5.79 3.98 -3.67
CA THR A 106 -6.35 5.27 -3.26
C THR A 106 -6.03 6.31 -4.32
N HIS A 107 -4.80 6.34 -4.84
CA HIS A 107 -4.38 7.16 -5.97
C HIS A 107 -3.08 6.64 -6.58
N CYS A 108 -2.64 7.22 -7.70
CA CYS A 108 -1.55 6.66 -8.49
C CYS A 108 -0.12 7.08 -8.10
N HIS A 109 0.11 7.78 -6.99
CA HIS A 109 1.48 8.12 -6.58
C HIS A 109 2.33 6.88 -6.25
N TYR A 110 3.63 7.00 -6.50
CA TYR A 110 4.59 5.91 -6.50
C TYR A 110 4.68 5.16 -5.17
N ASP A 111 4.43 5.84 -4.06
CA ASP A 111 4.38 5.33 -2.68
C ASP A 111 3.06 4.62 -2.35
N HIS A 112 2.09 4.64 -3.26
CA HIS A 112 0.84 3.88 -3.17
C HIS A 112 0.79 2.73 -4.18
N ILE A 113 1.37 2.89 -5.37
CA ILE A 113 1.33 1.89 -6.45
C ILE A 113 2.64 1.15 -6.70
N GLY A 114 3.71 1.50 -6.00
CA GLY A 114 5.05 1.01 -6.30
C GLY A 114 5.17 -0.52 -6.22
N GLY A 115 4.49 -1.13 -5.24
CA GLY A 115 4.46 -2.59 -5.05
C GLY A 115 3.41 -3.34 -5.89
N ILE A 116 2.65 -2.66 -6.75
CA ILE A 116 1.48 -3.26 -7.41
C ILE A 116 1.82 -4.46 -8.29
N MET A 117 2.99 -4.44 -8.94
CA MET A 117 3.42 -5.52 -9.83
C MET A 117 3.64 -6.85 -9.10
N HIS A 118 3.81 -6.83 -7.78
CA HIS A 118 3.89 -8.06 -6.98
C HIS A 118 2.61 -8.91 -7.07
N PHE A 119 1.48 -8.30 -7.44
CA PHE A 119 0.16 -8.95 -7.46
C PHE A 119 -0.40 -9.18 -8.87
N THR A 120 0.21 -8.61 -9.91
CA THR A 120 -0.37 -8.59 -11.27
C THR A 120 -0.05 -9.82 -12.13
N GLU A 121 0.78 -10.75 -11.64
CA GLU A 121 1.06 -12.01 -12.37
C GLU A 121 -0.15 -12.96 -12.39
N SER A 122 -1.02 -12.88 -11.38
CA SER A 122 -2.23 -13.70 -11.32
C SER A 122 -3.36 -13.06 -12.12
N SER A 123 -3.94 -13.80 -13.06
CA SER A 123 -5.12 -13.36 -13.83
C SER A 123 -6.38 -13.17 -12.98
N THR A 124 -6.37 -13.63 -11.72
CA THR A 124 -7.49 -13.51 -10.78
C THR A 124 -7.40 -12.27 -9.88
N THR A 125 -6.30 -11.51 -9.94
CA THR A 125 -6.15 -10.26 -9.19
C THR A 125 -7.01 -9.18 -9.81
N SER A 126 -7.83 -8.53 -8.97
CA SER A 126 -8.54 -7.31 -9.37
C SER A 126 -7.73 -6.08 -8.97
N VAL A 127 -7.51 -5.15 -9.90
CA VAL A 127 -6.94 -3.83 -9.63
C VAL A 127 -8.04 -2.80 -9.79
N VAL A 128 -8.33 -2.07 -8.71
CA VAL A 128 -9.39 -1.08 -8.61
C VAL A 128 -8.78 0.31 -8.51
N ALA A 129 -9.25 1.24 -9.33
CA ALA A 129 -8.87 2.65 -9.28
C ALA A 129 -10.05 3.55 -9.66
N SER A 130 -9.97 4.85 -9.37
CA SER A 130 -11.05 5.80 -9.68
C SER A 130 -11.35 5.86 -11.17
N SER A 131 -12.64 5.85 -11.52
CA SER A 131 -13.12 6.07 -12.88
C SER A 131 -12.99 7.53 -13.36
N TYR A 132 -12.67 8.46 -12.46
CA TYR A 132 -12.47 9.88 -12.76
C TYR A 132 -11.03 10.14 -13.25
N ASP A 133 -10.91 10.88 -14.36
CA ASP A 133 -9.64 11.13 -15.08
C ASP A 133 -8.83 9.84 -15.31
N LYS A 134 -9.43 8.84 -15.95
CA LYS A 134 -8.74 7.57 -16.31
C LYS A 134 -7.43 7.81 -17.06
N ASP A 135 -7.35 8.90 -17.82
CA ASP A 135 -6.13 9.28 -18.54
C ASP A 135 -5.00 9.66 -17.58
N PHE A 136 -5.29 10.13 -16.37
CA PHE A 136 -4.28 10.36 -15.31
C PHE A 136 -3.53 9.08 -14.96
N ILE A 137 -4.19 7.92 -15.04
CA ILE A 137 -3.60 6.60 -14.74
C ILE A 137 -3.18 5.86 -16.01
N ALA A 138 -4.05 5.78 -17.00
CA ALA A 138 -3.94 4.91 -18.18
C ALA A 138 -3.65 5.69 -19.48
N GLY A 139 -3.49 7.01 -19.41
CA GLY A 139 -3.15 7.83 -20.56
C GLY A 139 -1.75 7.48 -21.10
N PRO A 140 -1.55 7.49 -22.43
CA PRO A 140 -0.25 7.21 -23.03
C PRO A 140 0.86 8.09 -22.43
N ASP A 141 1.88 7.46 -21.84
CA ASP A 141 3.02 8.11 -21.18
C ASP A 141 2.68 9.13 -20.07
N ARG A 142 1.43 9.15 -19.57
CA ARG A 142 1.02 10.04 -18.46
C ARG A 142 1.47 9.51 -17.10
N LEU A 143 1.26 8.21 -16.84
CA LEU A 143 1.52 7.58 -15.54
C LEU A 143 2.91 7.91 -14.95
N PRO A 144 4.03 7.87 -15.71
CA PRO A 144 5.33 8.22 -15.14
C PRO A 144 5.43 9.61 -14.52
N THR A 145 4.61 10.56 -14.98
CA THR A 145 4.55 11.92 -14.46
C THR A 145 3.50 12.04 -13.36
N SER A 146 2.29 11.54 -13.58
CA SER A 146 1.19 11.61 -12.59
C SER A 146 1.48 10.80 -11.34
N SER A 147 2.16 9.65 -11.45
CA SER A 147 2.59 8.84 -10.31
C SER A 147 3.78 9.41 -9.55
N LEU A 148 4.34 10.52 -10.00
CA LEU A 148 5.61 11.10 -9.53
C LEU A 148 6.86 10.22 -9.70
N CYS A 149 6.75 9.01 -10.26
CA CYS A 149 7.89 8.10 -10.47
C CYS A 149 9.06 8.76 -11.21
N ARG A 150 8.78 9.56 -12.25
CA ARG A 150 9.81 10.28 -13.03
C ARG A 150 10.59 11.27 -12.18
N PHE A 151 9.96 11.91 -11.19
CA PHE A 151 10.60 12.91 -10.34
C PHE A 151 11.54 12.28 -9.32
N VAL A 152 11.21 11.07 -8.85
CA VAL A 152 12.02 10.32 -7.89
C VAL A 152 12.97 9.31 -8.55
N GLY A 153 13.02 9.26 -9.89
CA GLY A 153 13.86 8.35 -10.65
C GLY A 153 13.47 6.87 -10.53
N MET A 154 12.20 6.59 -10.20
CA MET A 154 11.66 5.24 -10.09
C MET A 154 11.16 4.75 -11.47
N ASN A 155 11.36 3.46 -11.76
CA ASN A 155 10.68 2.82 -12.88
C ASN A 155 9.18 2.76 -12.59
N THR A 156 8.37 3.37 -13.45
CA THR A 156 6.92 3.34 -13.31
C THR A 156 6.40 1.90 -13.37
N PRO A 157 5.62 1.44 -12.37
CA PRO A 157 5.07 0.10 -12.39
C PRO A 157 4.09 -0.07 -13.55
N LYS A 158 4.07 -1.26 -14.14
CA LYS A 158 3.21 -1.61 -15.28
C LYS A 158 2.07 -2.50 -14.81
N TYR A 159 0.85 -2.01 -14.91
CA TYR A 159 -0.37 -2.73 -14.55
C TYR A 159 -1.56 -2.22 -15.36
N SER A 160 -2.67 -2.95 -15.32
CA SER A 160 -3.93 -2.55 -15.92
C SER A 160 -5.01 -2.48 -14.84
N VAL A 161 -5.76 -1.39 -14.80
CA VAL A 161 -6.95 -1.28 -13.95
C VAL A 161 -8.03 -2.21 -14.51
N THR A 162 -8.50 -3.15 -13.69
CA THR A 162 -9.56 -4.10 -14.06
C THR A 162 -10.94 -3.60 -13.66
N VAL A 163 -11.03 -2.78 -12.62
CA VAL A 163 -12.28 -2.17 -12.14
C VAL A 163 -12.09 -0.67 -12.00
N TRP A 164 -12.83 0.09 -12.80
CA TRP A 164 -12.90 1.54 -12.69
C TRP A 164 -14.06 1.91 -11.77
N ALA A 165 -13.78 2.36 -10.55
CA ALA A 165 -14.78 2.63 -9.54
C ALA A 165 -15.43 4.02 -9.73
N GLU A 166 -16.76 4.05 -9.76
CA GLU A 166 -17.55 5.29 -9.70
C GLU A 166 -17.69 5.79 -8.26
N ASP A 167 -18.09 7.06 -8.11
CA ASP A 167 -18.37 7.62 -6.79
C ASP A 167 -19.54 6.91 -6.12
N GLY A 168 -19.33 6.48 -4.87
CA GLY A 168 -20.30 5.70 -4.10
C GLY A 168 -20.43 4.24 -4.52
N GLN A 169 -19.54 3.72 -5.36
CA GLN A 169 -19.63 2.34 -5.86
C GLN A 169 -19.27 1.32 -4.76
N SER A 170 -20.10 0.29 -4.62
CA SER A 170 -19.76 -0.92 -3.85
C SER A 170 -18.93 -1.90 -4.69
N ILE A 171 -17.98 -2.58 -4.06
CA ILE A 171 -17.02 -3.46 -4.77
C ILE A 171 -17.24 -4.92 -4.40
N THR A 172 -17.12 -5.78 -5.41
CA THR A 172 -17.13 -7.23 -5.28
C THR A 172 -15.75 -7.83 -5.54
N ASP A 173 -15.48 -9.02 -5.02
CA ASP A 173 -14.31 -9.80 -5.43
C ASP A 173 -14.50 -10.43 -6.83
N SER A 174 -13.48 -11.14 -7.31
CA SER A 174 -13.50 -11.84 -8.61
C SER A 174 -14.49 -13.02 -8.68
N ALA A 175 -15.04 -13.46 -7.54
CA ALA A 175 -16.11 -14.45 -7.46
C ALA A 175 -17.50 -13.81 -7.36
N GLY A 176 -17.60 -12.47 -7.36
CA GLY A 176 -18.86 -11.72 -7.27
C GLY A 176 -19.40 -11.57 -5.86
N ASN A 177 -18.61 -11.87 -4.82
CA ASN A 177 -19.03 -11.64 -3.44
C ASN A 177 -18.89 -10.16 -3.09
N ASP A 178 -19.93 -9.58 -2.48
CA ASP A 178 -19.88 -8.23 -1.93
C ASP A 178 -18.85 -8.14 -0.79
N LEU A 179 -17.93 -7.18 -0.92
CA LEU A 179 -16.90 -6.92 0.08
C LEU A 179 -17.41 -5.97 1.18
N GLY A 180 -18.57 -5.34 1.02
CA GLY A 180 -19.09 -4.35 1.97
C GLY A 180 -18.25 -3.07 2.03
N LEU A 181 -17.43 -2.84 1.00
CA LEU A 181 -16.61 -1.64 0.82
C LEU A 181 -17.30 -0.68 -0.15
N VAL A 182 -17.35 0.60 0.22
CA VAL A 182 -17.86 1.67 -0.64
C VAL A 182 -16.73 2.63 -0.99
N LEU A 183 -16.51 2.88 -2.28
CA LEU A 183 -15.47 3.76 -2.79
C LEU A 183 -16.09 5.12 -3.14
N TYR A 184 -15.52 6.20 -2.61
CA TYR A 184 -15.92 7.57 -2.88
C TYR A 184 -14.82 8.29 -3.63
N HIS A 185 -15.19 9.03 -4.68
CA HIS A 185 -14.24 9.91 -5.34
C HIS A 185 -14.00 11.13 -4.46
N ALA A 186 -12.74 11.30 -4.04
CA ALA A 186 -12.34 12.32 -3.08
C ALA A 186 -11.14 13.10 -3.61
N PRO A 187 -11.29 13.84 -4.73
CA PRO A 187 -10.17 14.56 -5.34
C PRO A 187 -9.65 15.66 -4.41
N GLY A 188 -8.35 15.86 -4.41
CA GLY A 188 -7.67 16.84 -3.58
C GLY A 188 -6.17 16.79 -3.80
N HIS A 189 -5.51 15.79 -3.21
CA HIS A 189 -4.09 15.52 -3.45
C HIS A 189 -3.83 15.19 -4.93
N THR A 190 -4.66 14.30 -5.49
CA THR A 190 -4.69 13.99 -6.92
C THR A 190 -6.11 13.97 -7.49
N PRO A 191 -6.27 14.10 -8.83
CA PRO A 191 -7.58 13.97 -9.48
C PRO A 191 -8.20 12.57 -9.39
N ASP A 192 -7.39 11.51 -9.28
CA ASP A 192 -7.84 10.11 -9.25
C ASP A 192 -8.11 9.58 -7.83
N GLN A 193 -8.03 10.43 -6.81
CA GLN A 193 -8.08 9.99 -5.42
C GLN A 193 -9.42 9.38 -5.00
N LEU A 194 -9.35 8.27 -4.26
CA LEU A 194 -10.46 7.56 -3.64
C LEU A 194 -10.33 7.56 -2.11
N ALA A 195 -11.48 7.69 -1.45
CA ALA A 195 -11.66 7.26 -0.07
C ALA A 195 -12.47 5.95 -0.03
N ILE A 196 -12.10 5.03 0.85
CA ILE A 196 -12.72 3.71 0.98
C ILE A 196 -13.38 3.62 2.35
N TRP A 197 -14.69 3.38 2.38
CA TRP A 197 -15.45 3.14 3.60
C TRP A 197 -15.67 1.64 3.83
N ASP A 198 -15.15 1.12 4.94
CA ASP A 198 -15.45 -0.22 5.46
C ASP A 198 -16.40 -0.10 6.66
N ALA A 199 -17.69 -0.34 6.42
CA ALA A 199 -18.71 -0.24 7.44
C ALA A 199 -18.59 -1.31 8.53
N GLN A 200 -18.06 -2.50 8.20
CA GLN A 200 -17.97 -3.63 9.12
C GLN A 200 -16.86 -3.41 10.14
N GLU A 201 -15.70 -2.94 9.68
CA GLU A 201 -14.57 -2.60 10.55
C GLU A 201 -14.70 -1.20 11.16
N ARG A 202 -15.57 -0.35 10.59
CA ARG A 202 -15.75 1.07 10.94
C ARG A 202 -14.50 1.92 10.68
N PHE A 203 -13.84 1.66 9.55
CA PHE A 203 -12.67 2.41 9.09
C PHE A 203 -12.99 3.16 7.81
N ILE A 204 -12.43 4.37 7.70
CA ILE A 204 -12.33 5.10 6.44
C ILE A 204 -10.86 5.22 6.08
N PHE A 205 -10.50 4.79 4.87
CA PHE A 205 -9.16 4.92 4.31
C PHE A 205 -9.19 6.09 3.34
N VAL A 206 -8.40 7.13 3.59
CA VAL A 206 -8.50 8.40 2.86
C VAL A 206 -7.28 8.69 1.99
N GLY A 207 -6.32 7.75 1.94
CA GLY A 207 -5.01 7.99 1.35
C GLY A 207 -4.42 9.30 1.86
N ASP A 208 -3.94 10.10 0.92
CA ASP A 208 -3.24 11.36 1.19
C ASP A 208 -4.15 12.58 1.32
N THR A 209 -5.45 12.39 1.60
CA THR A 209 -6.37 13.52 1.84
C THR A 209 -6.06 14.20 3.17
N VAL A 210 -5.55 13.46 4.16
CA VAL A 210 -5.30 13.96 5.52
C VAL A 210 -3.93 13.51 6.02
N TYR A 211 -3.10 14.47 6.42
CA TYR A 211 -1.80 14.22 7.03
C TYR A 211 -1.81 14.59 8.52
N GLU A 212 -1.17 13.78 9.35
CA GLU A 212 -1.03 14.06 10.79
C GLU A 212 0.02 15.13 11.09
N HIS A 213 1.07 15.20 10.26
CA HIS A 213 2.29 15.97 10.56
C HIS A 213 2.76 16.89 9.41
N ALA A 214 2.00 16.99 8.33
CA ALA A 214 2.30 17.85 7.19
C ALA A 214 1.07 18.70 6.80
N PRO A 215 1.25 19.88 6.20
CA PRO A 215 0.14 20.60 5.56
C PRO A 215 -0.46 19.75 4.44
N ILE A 216 -1.78 19.83 4.26
CA ILE A 216 -2.44 19.24 3.09
C ILE A 216 -1.92 19.97 1.84
N LEU A 217 -1.22 19.24 0.97
CA LEU A 217 -0.67 19.75 -0.28
C LEU A 217 -1.68 19.48 -1.39
N PHE A 218 -2.25 20.54 -1.95
CA PHE A 218 -3.06 20.44 -3.16
C PHE A 218 -2.16 20.66 -4.37
N HIS A 219 -2.15 19.74 -5.33
CA HIS A 219 -1.58 20.04 -6.63
C HIS A 219 -2.44 21.14 -7.27
N PRO A 220 -1.87 22.29 -7.71
CA PRO A 220 -2.64 23.23 -8.50
C PRO A 220 -3.03 22.51 -9.80
N GLY A 221 -4.29 22.10 -9.89
CA GLY A 221 -4.84 21.45 -11.08
C GLY A 221 -4.56 22.28 -12.34
N PRO A 222 -4.65 21.67 -13.54
CA PRO A 222 -4.47 22.42 -14.77
C PRO A 222 -5.42 23.62 -14.78
N PRO A 223 -5.00 24.79 -15.29
CA PRO A 223 -5.70 26.05 -15.08
C PRO A 223 -7.12 26.17 -15.66
N ASN A 224 -7.76 25.11 -16.16
CA ASN A 224 -9.09 25.13 -16.77
C ASN A 224 -9.87 23.80 -16.58
N ALA A 225 -10.05 23.33 -15.35
CA ALA A 225 -11.08 22.34 -15.02
C ALA A 225 -12.43 23.04 -14.76
#